data_AF-A0A7C2P978-F1
#
_entry.id   AF-A0A7C2P978-F1
#
_cell.length_a   1.000
_cell.length_b   1.000
_cell.length_c   1.000
_cell.angle_alpha   90.00
_cell.angle_beta   90.00
_cell.angle_gamma   90.00
#
_symmetry.space_group_name_H-M   'P 1'
#
loop_
_entity.id
_entity.type
_entity.pdbx_description
1 polymer ?
#
loop_
_entity_poly.entity_id
_entity_poly.type
_entity_poly.pdbx_seq_one_letter_code
_entity_poly.pdbx_strand_id
1 'polypeptide(L)' 'MRHPLKRFWAALRALTGDDAYERYVAHWRARHAGDGTAPPLDRASFYRDVERRKWDGVRRCC' A
#
# COMPACT_ATOMS: atom_id res chain seq x y z
N MET A 1 1.86 16.42 -28.22
CA MET A 1 1.40 16.65 -26.82
C MET A 1 0.82 15.34 -26.24
N ARG A 2 1.61 14.57 -25.48
CA ARG A 2 1.20 13.25 -24.92
C ARG A 2 1.15 13.26 -23.38
N HIS A 3 0.89 14.43 -22.78
CA HIS A 3 0.98 14.67 -21.33
C HIS A 3 -0.28 14.38 -20.50
N PRO A 4 -1.53 14.64 -20.96
CA PRO A 4 -2.69 14.45 -20.09
C PRO A 4 -2.96 12.98 -19.79
N LEU A 5 -2.70 12.09 -20.76
CA LEU A 5 -2.84 10.65 -20.61
C LEU A 5 -1.96 10.07 -19.50
N LYS A 6 -0.71 10.54 -19.36
CA LYS A 6 0.21 10.04 -18.31
C LYS A 6 -0.26 10.42 -16.91
N ARG A 7 -0.73 11.66 -16.73
CA ARG A 7 -1.25 12.14 -15.44
C ARG A 7 -2.55 11.45 -15.07
N PHE A 8 -3.44 11.28 -16.04
CA PHE A 8 -4.67 10.52 -15.85
C PHE A 8 -4.37 9.06 -15.48
N TRP A 9 -3.42 8.41 -16.15
CA TRP A 9 -3.03 7.04 -15.80
C TRP A 9 -2.42 6.94 -14.39
N ALA A 10 -1.54 7.87 -14.02
CA ALA A 10 -0.98 7.88 -12.67
C ALA A 10 -2.07 8.07 -11.60
N ALA A 11 -3.03 8.97 -11.84
CA ALA A 11 -4.17 9.19 -10.95
C ALA A 11 -5.09 7.96 -10.87
N LEU A 12 -5.36 7.31 -12.01
CA LEU A 12 -6.17 6.08 -12.03
C LEU A 12 -5.50 4.97 -11.23
N ARG A 13 -4.17 4.76 -11.37
CA ARG A 13 -3.42 3.76 -10.58
C ARG A 13 -3.43 4.06 -9.08
N ALA A 14 -3.34 5.34 -8.71
CA ALA A 14 -3.43 5.77 -7.32
C ALA A 14 -4.83 5.53 -6.72
N LEU A 15 -5.88 5.75 -7.51
CA LEU A 15 -7.28 5.54 -7.12
C LEU A 15 -7.66 4.05 -7.08
N THR A 16 -7.15 3.24 -8.00
CA THR A 16 -7.39 1.78 -7.98
C THR A 16 -6.54 1.05 -6.94
N GLY A 17 -5.54 1.72 -6.35
CA GLY A 17 -4.63 1.13 -5.38
C GLY A 17 -3.62 0.17 -6.02
N ASP A 18 -3.41 0.27 -7.33
CA ASP A 18 -2.40 -0.52 -8.03
C ASP A 18 -0.97 -0.18 -7.53
N ASP A 19 -0.77 1.07 -7.12
CA ASP A 19 0.47 1.59 -6.53
C ASP A 19 0.53 1.51 -4.99
N ALA A 20 -0.44 0.85 -4.34
CA ALA A 20 -0.59 0.87 -2.89
C ALA A 20 0.66 0.29 -2.18
N TYR A 21 1.25 -0.76 -2.75
CA TYR A 21 2.47 -1.36 -2.23
C TYR A 21 3.68 -0.41 -2.35
N GLU A 22 3.83 0.28 -3.48
CA GLU A 22 4.95 1.21 -3.67
C GLU A 22 4.86 2.41 -2.72
N ARG A 23 3.64 2.93 -2.51
CA ARG A 23 3.38 3.96 -1.49
C ARG A 23 3.68 3.46 -0.07
N TYR A 24 3.31 2.22 0.26
CA TYR A 24 3.65 1.59 1.53
C TYR A 24 5.17 1.53 1.74
N VAL A 25 5.93 1.05 0.75
CA VAL A 25 7.39 0.95 0.85
C VAL A 25 8.03 2.34 0.94
N ALA A 26 7.55 3.32 0.17
CA ALA A 26 8.05 4.70 0.25
C ALA A 26 7.80 5.31 1.64
N HIS A 27 6.61 5.11 2.19
CA HIS A 27 6.27 5.52 3.55
C HIS A 27 7.15 4.82 4.60
N TRP A 28 7.31 3.50 4.49
CA TRP A 28 8.16 2.72 5.39
C TRP A 28 9.60 3.22 5.35
N ARG A 29 10.15 3.47 4.16
CA ARG A 29 11.51 4.02 4.03
C ARG A 29 11.65 5.40 4.68
N ALA A 30 10.66 6.27 4.50
CA ALA A 30 10.69 7.62 5.06
C ALA A 30 10.55 7.65 6.59
N ARG A 31 9.85 6.69 7.20
CA ARG A 31 9.54 6.69 8.63
C ARG A 31 10.27 5.65 9.47
N HIS A 32 10.70 4.54 8.88
CA HIS A 32 11.13 3.34 9.62
C HIS A 32 12.50 2.81 9.16
N ALA A 33 13.09 3.34 8.08
CA ALA A 33 14.41 2.88 7.64
C ALA A 33 15.54 3.23 8.62
N GLY A 34 15.38 4.29 9.42
CA GLY A 34 16.39 4.75 10.38
C GLY A 34 16.25 4.15 11.79
N ASP A 35 15.10 3.55 12.11
CA ASP A 35 14.74 3.22 13.49
C ASP A 35 15.16 1.80 13.91
N GLY A 36 15.90 1.08 13.05
CA GLY A 36 16.27 -0.32 13.28
C GLY A 36 15.09 -1.31 13.24
N THR A 37 13.92 -0.85 12.78
CA THR A 37 12.73 -1.68 12.62
C THR A 37 12.89 -2.75 11.54
N ALA A 38 12.17 -3.86 11.71
CA ALA A 38 12.14 -4.97 10.76
C ALA A 38 11.82 -4.49 9.33
N PRO A 39 12.41 -5.11 8.29
CA PRO A 39 12.24 -4.71 6.89
C PRO A 39 10.76 -4.65 6.47
N PRO A 40 10.41 -3.87 5.42
CA PRO A 40 9.04 -3.77 4.95
C PRO A 40 8.52 -5.15 4.55
N LEU A 41 7.21 -5.37 4.73
CA LEU A 41 6.54 -6.59 4.28
C LEU A 41 6.76 -6.79 2.78
N ASP A 42 6.86 -8.04 2.34
CA ASP A 42 6.80 -8.35 0.92
C ASP A 42 5.40 -8.04 0.35
N ARG A 43 5.31 -7.94 -0.98
CA ARG A 43 4.08 -7.53 -1.67
C ARG A 43 2.89 -8.44 -1.34
N ALA A 44 3.08 -9.75 -1.28
CA ALA A 44 2.00 -10.69 -1.01
C ALA A 44 1.53 -10.56 0.45
N SER A 45 2.47 -10.49 1.40
CA SER A 45 2.15 -10.29 2.82
C SER A 45 1.44 -8.95 3.08
N PHE A 46 1.84 -7.88 2.39
CA PHE A 46 1.15 -6.58 2.45
C PHE A 46 -0.32 -6.69 2.03
N TYR A 47 -0.63 -7.30 0.87
CA TYR A 47 -2.01 -7.43 0.41
C TYR A 47 -2.84 -8.35 1.31
N ARG A 48 -2.26 -9.45 1.82
CA ARG A 48 -2.92 -10.31 2.82
C ARG A 48 -3.24 -9.56 4.10
N ASP A 49 -2.35 -8.68 4.54
CA ASP A 49 -2.54 -7.83 5.71
C ASP A 49 -3.64 -6.78 5.49
N VAL A 50 -3.66 -6.15 4.31
CA VAL A 50 -4.71 -5.22 3.90
C VAL A 50 -6.07 -5.93 3.83
N GLU A 51 -6.14 -7.10 3.20
CA GLU A 51 -7.36 -7.91 3.14
C GLU A 51 -7.81 -8.33 4.53
N ARG A 52 -6.90 -8.82 5.37
CA ARG A 52 -7.22 -9.13 6.76
C ARG A 52 -7.79 -7.91 7.47
N ARG A 53 -7.12 -6.75 7.47
CA ARG A 53 -7.67 -5.53 8.10
C ARG A 53 -9.04 -5.13 7.55
N LYS A 54 -9.27 -5.33 6.25
CA LYS A 54 -10.54 -5.00 5.59
C LYS A 54 -11.67 -5.95 6.00
N TRP A 55 -11.38 -7.24 6.18
CA TRP A 55 -12.40 -8.29 6.34
C TRP A 55 -12.47 -8.87 7.77
N ASP A 56 -11.43 -8.71 8.57
CA ASP A 56 -11.30 -9.15 9.98
C ASP A 56 -11.95 -8.12 10.95
N GLY A 57 -12.75 -7.20 10.41
CA GLY A 57 -13.60 -6.28 11.18
C GLY A 57 -14.77 -6.97 11.90
N VAL A 58 -15.00 -8.26 11.68
CA VAL A 58 -16.02 -9.04 12.41
C VAL A 58 -15.40 -9.60 13.69
N ARG A 59 -15.21 -8.74 14.70
CA ARG A 59 -15.05 -9.17 16.09
C ARG A 59 -16.42 -9.58 16.64
N ARG A 60 -16.96 -10.73 16.22
CA ARG A 60 -17.97 -11.41 17.01
C ARG A 60 -17.24 -12.12 18.14
N CYS A 61 -17.08 -11.40 19.24
CA CYS A 61 -16.88 -12.07 20.52
C CYS A 61 -18.19 -12.82 20.79
N CYS A 62 -18.18 -14.12 20.60
CA CYS A 62 -18.99 -15.02 21.40
C CYS A 62 -18.06 -15.54 22.51
#